data_AF-A0A388SG68-F1
#
_entry.id   AF-A0A388SG68-F1
#
_cell.length_a   1.000
_cell.length_b   1.000
_cell.length_c   1.000
_cell.angle_alpha   90.00
_cell.angle_beta   90.00
_cell.angle_gamma   90.00
#
_symmetry.space_group_name_H-M   'P 1'
#
loop_
_entity.id
_entity.type
_entity.pdbx_description
1 polymer ?
#
loop_
_entity_poly.entity_id
_entity_poly.type
_entity_poly.pdbx_seq_one_letter_code
_entity_poly.pdbx_strand_id
1 'polypeptide(L)'
;MHRTRPHTALRRAPARGRAVLVLLLLLAVALVSGCALQPVEVVRPDVFRNYAIYLRDEMVRRNILDAEGNYMEAAIRDNRDYRPASYGEELYRRLSTRFRSAEARNGLAGETFADGATADANVRIGKVGFALGQGMDVISVSLTAITDWNGDGVNDWLVTCTVTPLFGNGPREYYLAVENVGPEGVLKPTLLAIRDCANNECTVLVGKARTKALGFDPDRSTDKAPANFVESQPGQQIVLPPNTPAPAGAPGAAGPRVQEQSLSK
;
A
#
# COMPACT_ATOMS: atom_id res chain seq x y z
N MET A 1 12.91 84.27 0.87
CA MET A 1 12.76 82.80 0.90
C MET A 1 11.67 82.40 -0.09
N HIS A 2 12.01 81.76 -1.21
CA HIS A 2 11.19 80.67 -1.77
C HIS A 2 11.98 79.98 -2.89
N ARG A 3 12.24 78.69 -2.65
CA ARG A 3 12.96 77.76 -3.53
C ARG A 3 11.92 76.72 -3.94
N THR A 4 11.66 76.56 -5.23
CA THR A 4 10.84 75.46 -5.76
C THR A 4 11.67 74.63 -6.73
N ARG A 5 11.67 73.31 -6.47
CA ARG A 5 12.48 72.25 -7.08
C ARG A 5 11.98 71.90 -8.49
N PRO A 6 12.83 71.38 -9.39
CA PRO A 6 12.39 70.74 -10.62
C PRO A 6 11.93 69.29 -10.36
N HIS A 7 10.88 68.88 -11.06
CA HIS A 7 10.31 67.54 -11.04
C HIS A 7 11.18 66.54 -11.79
N THR A 8 11.55 65.45 -11.10
CA THR A 8 12.21 64.26 -11.65
C THR A 8 11.20 63.42 -12.44
N ALA A 9 11.45 63.22 -13.74
CA ALA A 9 10.65 62.33 -14.58
C ALA A 9 10.96 60.86 -14.26
N LEU A 10 9.98 60.14 -13.71
CA LEU A 10 10.06 58.70 -13.47
C LEU A 10 9.83 57.95 -14.80
N ARG A 11 10.91 57.39 -15.39
CA ARG A 11 10.80 56.45 -16.53
C ARG A 11 10.11 55.16 -16.06
N ARG A 12 8.88 54.91 -16.53
CA ARG A 12 8.19 53.62 -16.39
C ARG A 12 8.87 52.57 -17.27
N ALA A 13 9.42 51.52 -16.65
CA ALA A 13 9.84 50.31 -17.34
C ALA A 13 8.61 49.56 -17.92
N PRO A 14 8.75 48.86 -19.06
CA PRO A 14 7.61 48.28 -19.76
C PRO A 14 7.05 47.06 -18.99
N ALA A 15 5.81 47.15 -18.54
CA ALA A 15 5.08 46.11 -17.80
C ALA A 15 5.00 44.76 -18.55
N ARG A 16 5.17 44.77 -19.88
CA ARG A 16 5.15 43.56 -20.73
C ARG A 16 6.28 42.57 -20.42
N GLY A 17 7.49 43.06 -20.10
CA GLY A 17 8.63 42.18 -19.78
C GLY A 17 8.45 41.44 -18.45
N ARG A 18 7.81 42.08 -17.46
CA ARG A 18 7.53 41.47 -16.15
C ARG A 18 6.40 40.44 -16.25
N ALA A 19 5.37 40.68 -17.05
CA ALA A 19 4.28 39.73 -17.26
C ALA A 19 4.74 38.43 -17.94
N VAL A 20 5.62 38.55 -18.95
CA VAL A 20 6.20 37.38 -19.64
C VAL A 20 7.12 36.60 -18.71
N LEU A 21 7.92 37.27 -17.88
CA LEU A 21 8.79 36.62 -16.91
C LEU A 21 7.99 35.88 -15.82
N VAL A 22 6.91 36.48 -15.32
CA VAL A 22 6.01 35.85 -14.33
C VAL A 22 5.28 34.65 -14.93
N LEU A 23 4.83 34.73 -16.19
CA LEU A 23 4.20 33.61 -16.88
C LEU A 23 5.19 32.45 -17.11
N LEU A 24 6.44 32.74 -17.50
CA LEU A 24 7.51 31.75 -17.63
C LEU A 24 7.90 31.13 -16.28
N LEU A 25 7.92 31.90 -15.20
CA LEU A 25 8.14 31.39 -13.84
C LEU A 25 6.97 30.52 -13.37
N LEU A 26 5.72 30.87 -13.66
CA LEU A 26 4.55 30.05 -13.33
C LEU A 26 4.51 28.75 -14.14
N LEU A 27 4.88 28.79 -15.42
CA LEU A 27 5.04 27.59 -16.26
C LEU A 27 6.21 26.73 -15.79
N ALA A 28 7.34 27.33 -15.40
CA ALA A 28 8.48 26.60 -14.85
C ALA A 28 8.15 25.97 -13.49
N VAL A 29 7.42 26.67 -12.61
CA VAL A 29 6.94 26.11 -11.34
C VAL A 29 5.93 24.99 -11.59
N ALA A 30 5.01 25.15 -12.55
CA ALA A 30 4.04 24.12 -12.93
C ALA A 30 4.71 22.88 -13.56
N LEU A 31 5.81 23.06 -14.31
CA LEU A 31 6.62 21.98 -14.89
C LEU A 31 7.43 21.21 -13.85
N VAL A 32 7.83 21.85 -12.75
CA VAL A 32 8.60 21.21 -11.67
C VAL A 32 7.68 20.50 -10.67
N SER A 33 6.43 20.94 -10.51
CA SER A 33 5.46 20.33 -9.59
C SER A 33 4.83 19.01 -10.10
N GLY A 34 5.11 18.59 -11.34
CA GLY A 34 4.48 17.42 -11.97
C GLY A 34 5.33 16.13 -12.05
N CYS A 35 6.58 16.13 -11.56
CA CYS A 35 7.52 15.02 -11.75
C CYS A 35 8.31 14.64 -10.47
N ALA A 36 7.89 15.09 -9.30
CA ALA A 36 8.55 14.69 -8.06
C ALA A 36 8.03 13.31 -7.63
N LEU A 37 8.95 12.38 -7.35
CA LEU A 37 8.60 11.10 -6.75
C LEU A 37 7.91 11.33 -5.40
N GLN A 38 6.93 10.48 -5.10
CA GLN A 38 6.32 10.40 -3.79
C GLN A 38 7.30 9.75 -2.81
N PRO A 39 7.39 10.26 -1.57
CA PRO A 39 8.18 9.63 -0.53
C PRO A 39 7.58 8.27 -0.14
N VAL A 40 8.46 7.28 0.07
CA VAL A 40 8.08 5.94 0.54
C VAL A 40 8.90 5.59 1.78
N GLU A 41 8.21 5.24 2.86
CA GLU A 41 8.82 4.61 4.04
C GLU A 41 8.62 3.09 3.92
N VAL A 42 9.70 2.37 3.62
CA VAL A 42 9.64 0.92 3.47
C VAL A 42 9.87 0.24 4.82
N VAL A 43 8.84 -0.49 5.28
CA VAL A 43 8.88 -1.21 6.55
C VAL A 43 9.37 -2.65 6.35
N ARG A 44 9.00 -3.28 5.22
CA ARG A 44 9.47 -4.61 4.81
C ARG A 44 10.03 -4.60 3.39
N PRO A 45 11.36 -4.44 3.22
CA PRO A 45 11.99 -4.33 1.90
C PRO A 45 11.82 -5.56 1.00
N ASP A 46 11.84 -6.76 1.61
CA ASP A 46 11.66 -8.04 0.93
C ASP A 46 10.28 -8.14 0.26
N VAL A 47 9.24 -7.65 0.93
CA VAL A 47 7.86 -7.70 0.43
C VAL A 47 7.50 -6.48 -0.41
N PHE A 48 8.07 -5.31 -0.11
CA PHE A 48 7.87 -4.11 -0.93
C PHE A 48 8.35 -4.32 -2.38
N ARG A 49 9.45 -5.07 -2.57
CA ARG A 49 9.92 -5.47 -3.90
C ARG A 49 8.83 -6.16 -4.73
N ASN A 50 7.97 -6.96 -4.10
CA ASN A 50 6.89 -7.64 -4.81
C ASN A 50 5.82 -6.67 -5.30
N TYR A 51 5.50 -5.60 -4.55
CA TYR A 51 4.66 -4.51 -5.06
C TYR A 51 5.30 -3.89 -6.30
N ALA A 52 6.60 -3.56 -6.22
CA ALA A 52 7.32 -2.94 -7.34
C ALA A 52 7.40 -3.82 -8.59
N ILE A 53 7.31 -5.15 -8.45
CA ILE A 53 7.27 -6.10 -9.57
C ILE A 53 5.84 -6.24 -10.10
N TYR A 54 4.88 -6.55 -9.23
CA TYR A 54 3.52 -6.93 -9.62
C TYR A 54 2.66 -5.74 -10.03
N LEU A 55 2.95 -4.56 -9.49
CA LEU A 55 2.20 -3.34 -9.65
C LEU A 55 3.06 -2.22 -10.25
N ARG A 56 4.13 -2.58 -10.99
CA ARG A 56 5.11 -1.62 -11.52
C ARG A 56 4.44 -0.45 -12.22
N ASP A 57 3.62 -0.73 -13.22
CA ASP A 57 2.97 0.30 -14.03
C ASP A 57 2.13 1.25 -13.18
N GLU A 58 1.46 0.69 -12.17
CA GLU A 58 0.62 1.45 -11.25
C GLU A 58 1.43 2.33 -10.29
N MET A 59 2.53 1.80 -9.76
CA MET A 59 3.42 2.53 -8.86
C MET A 59 4.21 3.61 -9.60
N VAL A 60 4.60 3.38 -10.86
CA VAL A 60 5.21 4.40 -11.72
C VAL A 60 4.20 5.51 -12.04
N ARG A 61 2.97 5.13 -12.40
CA ARG A 61 1.89 6.10 -12.70
C ARG A 61 1.56 6.99 -11.51
N ARG A 62 1.70 6.48 -10.28
CA ARG A 62 1.48 7.21 -9.03
C ARG A 62 2.71 8.00 -8.57
N ASN A 63 3.83 7.95 -9.30
CA ASN A 63 5.12 8.52 -8.91
C ASN A 63 5.71 7.91 -7.63
N ILE A 64 5.28 6.72 -7.22
CA ILE A 64 5.89 5.96 -6.11
C ILE A 64 7.23 5.37 -6.56
N LEU A 65 7.30 4.95 -7.82
CA LEU A 65 8.51 4.50 -8.49
C LEU A 65 8.86 5.42 -9.66
N ASP A 66 10.15 5.56 -9.96
CA ASP A 66 10.61 6.10 -11.24
C ASP A 66 10.54 5.04 -12.36
N ALA A 67 10.87 5.45 -13.59
CA ALA A 67 10.85 4.57 -14.76
C ALA A 67 11.82 3.39 -14.64
N GLU A 68 12.88 3.55 -13.85
CA GLU A 68 13.90 2.55 -13.55
C GLU A 68 13.46 1.60 -12.41
N GLY A 69 12.47 1.97 -11.61
CA GLY A 69 11.94 1.20 -10.48
C GLY A 69 12.55 1.56 -9.14
N ASN A 70 13.25 2.68 -9.03
CA ASN A 70 13.70 3.22 -7.75
C ASN A 70 12.58 4.04 -7.12
N TYR A 71 12.61 4.16 -5.79
CA TYR A 71 11.70 5.02 -5.03
C TYR A 71 12.51 6.07 -4.26
N MET A 72 11.85 7.16 -3.90
CA MET A 72 12.44 8.16 -3.01
C MET A 72 12.18 7.74 -1.56
N GLU A 73 13.24 7.38 -0.83
CA GLU A 73 13.10 7.02 0.58
C GLU A 73 12.71 8.23 1.42
N ALA A 74 11.68 8.06 2.23
CA ALA A 74 11.25 9.07 3.19
C ALA A 74 12.03 8.86 4.49
N ALA A 75 12.81 9.87 4.92
CA ALA A 75 13.08 10.00 6.34
C ALA A 75 11.75 10.36 7.02
N ILE A 76 11.32 9.60 8.04
CA ILE A 76 10.11 9.86 8.83
C ILE A 76 10.05 11.35 9.21
N ARG A 77 9.20 12.16 8.56
CA ARG A 77 9.32 13.63 8.61
C ARG A 77 8.05 14.45 8.80
N ASP A 78 6.89 13.87 9.10
CA ASP A 78 5.76 14.71 9.52
C ASP A 78 4.97 14.14 10.70
N ASN A 79 4.58 15.05 11.60
CA ASN A 79 3.74 14.81 12.79
C ASN A 79 2.24 14.84 12.43
N ARG A 80 1.91 14.89 11.14
CA ARG A 80 0.53 14.89 10.62
C ARG A 80 0.01 13.51 10.22
N ASP A 81 0.89 12.51 10.22
CA ASP A 81 0.54 11.13 9.89
C ASP A 81 0.09 10.34 11.11
N TYR A 82 -0.96 9.53 10.97
CA TYR A 82 -1.34 8.60 12.02
C TYR A 82 -0.29 7.49 12.16
N ARG A 83 0.42 7.49 13.30
CA ARG A 83 1.49 6.53 13.63
C ARG A 83 1.19 5.84 14.96
N PRO A 84 0.52 4.67 14.93
CA PRO A 84 0.21 3.92 16.15
C PRO A 84 1.48 3.37 16.79
N ALA A 85 1.41 3.06 18.08
CA ALA A 85 2.49 2.36 18.79
C ALA A 85 2.72 0.94 18.24
N SER A 86 1.66 0.30 17.74
CA SER A 86 1.68 -1.03 17.13
C SER A 86 0.77 -1.06 15.91
N TYR A 87 1.37 -1.10 14.70
CA TYR A 87 0.61 -1.34 13.48
C TYR A 87 -0.01 -2.75 13.48
N GLY A 88 0.62 -3.73 14.12
CA GLY A 88 0.04 -5.08 14.23
C GLY A 88 -1.28 -5.10 14.99
N GLU A 89 -1.40 -4.29 16.05
CA GLU A 89 -2.64 -4.17 16.83
C GLU A 89 -3.74 -3.51 15.98
N GLU A 90 -3.41 -2.41 15.30
CA GLU A 90 -4.34 -1.73 14.39
C GLU A 90 -4.83 -2.66 13.28
N LEU A 91 -3.90 -3.38 12.64
CA LEU A 91 -4.24 -4.33 11.57
C LEU A 91 -5.10 -5.49 12.10
N TYR A 92 -4.80 -6.03 13.27
CA TYR A 92 -5.60 -7.12 13.85
C TYR A 92 -7.02 -6.66 14.21
N ARG A 93 -7.14 -5.52 14.89
CA ARG A 93 -8.42 -5.03 15.41
C ARG A 93 -9.30 -4.35 14.37
N ARG A 94 -8.72 -3.73 13.35
CA ARG A 94 -9.46 -2.81 12.47
C ARG A 94 -9.38 -3.16 11.00
N LEU A 95 -8.42 -3.97 10.54
CA LEU A 95 -8.37 -4.34 9.12
C LEU A 95 -9.54 -5.24 8.75
N SER A 96 -10.38 -4.73 7.86
CA SER A 96 -11.52 -5.47 7.35
C SER A 96 -11.07 -6.71 6.57
N THR A 97 -11.79 -7.83 6.74
CA THR A 97 -11.54 -9.09 6.02
C THR A 97 -12.34 -9.22 4.72
N ARG A 98 -13.12 -8.19 4.36
CA ARG A 98 -14.01 -8.17 3.17
C ARG A 98 -13.29 -8.35 1.83
N PHE A 99 -11.99 -8.12 1.78
CA PHE A 99 -11.17 -8.36 0.57
C PHE A 99 -10.97 -9.86 0.27
N ARG A 100 -11.12 -10.73 1.28
CA ARG A 100 -10.90 -12.19 1.16
C ARG A 100 -12.11 -13.04 1.54
N SER A 101 -13.15 -12.47 2.16
CA SER A 101 -14.33 -13.21 2.62
C SER A 101 -15.63 -12.61 2.10
N ALA A 102 -16.38 -13.38 1.33
CA ALA A 102 -17.74 -13.04 0.91
C ALA A 102 -18.71 -12.96 2.10
N GLU A 103 -18.50 -13.79 3.12
CA GLU A 103 -19.33 -13.83 4.34
C GLU A 103 -19.18 -12.53 5.12
N ALA A 104 -17.95 -12.04 5.32
CA ALA A 104 -17.69 -10.75 5.96
C ALA A 104 -18.33 -9.59 5.17
N ARG A 105 -18.40 -9.70 3.84
CA ARG A 105 -19.08 -8.69 3.01
C ARG A 105 -20.59 -8.68 3.22
N ASN A 106 -21.18 -9.85 3.39
CA ASN A 106 -22.62 -9.98 3.58
C ASN A 106 -23.03 -9.84 5.07
N GLY A 107 -22.10 -9.51 5.97
CA GLY A 107 -22.35 -9.39 7.40
C GLY A 107 -22.62 -10.74 8.09
N LEU A 108 -22.25 -11.84 7.45
CA LEU A 108 -22.42 -13.21 7.96
C LEU A 108 -21.22 -13.69 8.79
N ALA A 109 -20.12 -12.94 8.75
CA ALA A 109 -18.92 -13.16 9.54
C ALA A 109 -18.41 -11.81 10.11
N GLY A 110 -17.51 -11.88 11.08
CA GLY A 110 -16.87 -10.70 11.68
C GLY A 110 -16.22 -9.79 10.62
N GLU A 111 -16.36 -8.47 10.79
CA GLU A 111 -15.88 -7.50 9.80
C GLU A 111 -14.34 -7.44 9.78
N THR A 112 -13.70 -7.57 10.94
CA THR A 112 -12.24 -7.51 11.12
C THR A 112 -11.63 -8.86 11.48
N PHE A 113 -10.30 -8.94 11.53
CA PHE A 113 -9.62 -10.17 11.99
C PHE A 113 -9.92 -10.48 13.45
N ALA A 114 -10.00 -9.45 14.31
CA ALA A 114 -10.37 -9.61 15.71
C ALA A 114 -11.82 -10.10 15.87
N ASP A 115 -12.77 -9.59 15.08
CA ASP A 115 -14.17 -10.02 15.14
C ASP A 115 -14.35 -11.47 14.69
N GLY A 116 -13.53 -11.93 13.73
CA GLY A 116 -13.55 -13.28 13.20
C GLY A 116 -12.73 -14.30 14.01
N ALA A 117 -12.00 -13.87 15.03
CA ALA A 117 -11.18 -14.75 15.86
C ALA A 117 -12.04 -15.52 16.87
N THR A 118 -11.82 -16.83 16.97
CA THR A 118 -12.43 -17.65 18.02
C THR A 118 -11.77 -17.39 19.37
N ALA A 119 -12.43 -17.75 20.48
CA ALA A 119 -11.90 -17.53 21.83
C ALA A 119 -10.58 -18.27 22.11
N ASP A 120 -10.30 -19.34 21.37
CA ASP A 120 -9.09 -20.16 21.42
C ASP A 120 -8.08 -19.84 20.30
N ALA A 121 -8.33 -18.77 19.53
CA ALA A 121 -7.46 -18.37 18.42
C ALA A 121 -6.05 -18.03 18.91
N ASN A 122 -5.05 -18.67 18.32
CA ASN A 122 -3.65 -18.37 18.58
C ASN A 122 -3.23 -17.14 17.76
N VAL A 123 -3.18 -15.98 18.41
CA VAL A 123 -2.79 -14.70 17.81
C VAL A 123 -1.44 -14.24 18.38
N ARG A 124 -0.53 -13.88 17.48
CA ARG A 124 0.74 -13.24 17.79
C ARG A 124 0.77 -11.85 17.17
N ILE A 125 0.75 -10.81 18.00
CA ILE A 125 0.79 -9.42 17.55
C ILE A 125 2.20 -8.86 17.76
N GLY A 126 2.76 -8.28 16.71
CA GLY A 126 4.04 -7.57 16.74
C GLY A 126 3.89 -6.11 16.31
N LYS A 127 5.00 -5.36 16.32
CA LYS A 127 4.99 -3.92 16.05
C LYS A 127 4.45 -3.56 14.65
N VAL A 128 4.74 -4.38 13.64
CA VAL A 128 4.46 -4.09 12.22
C VAL A 128 3.41 -5.01 11.60
N GLY A 129 2.84 -5.94 12.37
CA GLY A 129 1.94 -6.96 11.85
C GLY A 129 1.53 -7.98 12.90
N PHE A 130 0.72 -8.95 12.50
CA PHE A 130 0.29 -10.06 13.35
C PHE A 130 0.27 -11.38 12.57
N ALA A 131 0.19 -12.48 13.31
CA ALA A 131 -0.14 -13.80 12.78
C ALA A 131 -1.28 -14.42 13.60
N LEU A 132 -2.19 -15.13 12.93
CA LEU A 132 -3.37 -15.76 13.50
C LEU A 132 -3.52 -17.17 12.90
N GLY A 133 -3.68 -18.18 13.75
CA GLY A 133 -4.19 -19.48 13.31
C GLY A 133 -5.70 -19.43 13.08
N GLN A 134 -6.17 -19.79 11.89
CA GLN A 134 -7.60 -19.86 11.57
C GLN A 134 -7.91 -21.22 10.92
N GLY A 135 -8.45 -22.15 11.71
CA GLY A 135 -8.72 -23.51 11.26
C GLY A 135 -7.44 -24.21 10.79
N MET A 136 -7.38 -24.53 9.49
CA MET A 136 -6.23 -25.19 8.86
C MET A 136 -5.25 -24.22 8.19
N ASP A 137 -5.41 -22.91 8.42
CA ASP A 137 -4.56 -21.88 7.83
C ASP A 137 -3.81 -21.09 8.91
N VAL A 138 -2.62 -20.61 8.55
CA VAL A 138 -1.93 -19.54 9.26
C VAL A 138 -2.03 -18.28 8.42
N ILE A 139 -2.64 -17.25 9.00
CA ILE A 139 -2.76 -15.94 8.38
C ILE A 139 -1.70 -15.02 8.97
N SER A 140 -0.86 -14.41 8.14
CA SER A 140 0.06 -13.35 8.55
C SER A 140 -0.28 -12.05 7.84
N VAL A 141 -0.41 -10.96 8.58
CA VAL A 141 -0.69 -9.64 8.03
C VAL A 141 0.37 -8.66 8.52
N SER A 142 0.87 -7.81 7.64
CA SER A 142 1.91 -6.85 8.00
C SER A 142 1.87 -5.59 7.16
N LEU A 143 2.18 -4.47 7.81
CA LEU A 143 2.56 -3.23 7.14
C LEU A 143 3.83 -3.47 6.31
N THR A 144 3.77 -3.13 5.04
CA THR A 144 4.85 -3.29 4.07
C THR A 144 5.56 -1.98 3.80
N ALA A 145 4.79 -0.91 3.57
CA ALA A 145 5.30 0.44 3.37
C ALA A 145 4.24 1.48 3.71
N ILE A 146 4.67 2.72 3.90
CA ILE A 146 3.83 3.90 4.06
C ILE A 146 4.16 4.88 2.94
N THR A 147 3.15 5.32 2.20
CA THR A 147 3.27 6.27 1.09
C THR A 147 1.90 6.86 0.77
N ASP A 148 1.85 8.00 0.09
CA ASP A 148 0.62 8.65 -0.39
C ASP A 148 0.06 7.90 -1.60
N TRP A 149 -0.50 6.71 -1.39
CA TRP A 149 -0.92 5.81 -2.47
C TRP A 149 -1.93 6.49 -3.40
N ASN A 150 -2.91 7.22 -2.85
CA ASN A 150 -3.95 7.84 -3.65
C ASN A 150 -3.61 9.26 -4.17
N GLY A 151 -2.51 9.87 -3.73
CA GLY A 151 -2.04 11.17 -4.19
C GLY A 151 -2.80 12.35 -3.57
N ASP A 152 -3.48 12.16 -2.44
CA ASP A 152 -4.22 13.21 -1.73
C ASP A 152 -3.37 13.98 -0.71
N GLY A 153 -2.11 13.57 -0.53
CA GLY A 153 -1.15 14.16 0.40
C GLY A 153 -1.22 13.60 1.82
N VAL A 154 -2.05 12.58 2.06
CA VAL A 154 -2.10 11.82 3.31
C VAL A 154 -1.39 10.48 3.13
N ASN A 155 -0.64 10.05 4.14
CA ASN A 155 0.05 8.77 4.08
C ASN A 155 -0.92 7.59 4.23
N ASP A 156 -0.88 6.71 3.24
CA ASP A 156 -1.61 5.45 3.16
C ASP A 156 -0.71 4.28 3.57
N TRP A 157 -1.32 3.15 3.92
CA TRP A 157 -0.58 1.94 4.29
C TRP A 157 -0.66 0.90 3.18
N LEU A 158 0.50 0.43 2.72
CA LEU A 158 0.59 -0.79 1.92
C LEU A 158 0.70 -1.98 2.86
N VAL A 159 -0.24 -2.92 2.75
CA VAL A 159 -0.40 -4.05 3.68
C VAL A 159 -0.43 -5.36 2.92
N THR A 160 0.36 -6.32 3.38
CA THR A 160 0.36 -7.67 2.80
C THR A 160 -0.31 -8.63 3.76
N CYS A 161 -1.28 -9.40 3.26
CA CYS A 161 -1.91 -10.50 3.98
C CYS A 161 -1.56 -11.83 3.28
N THR A 162 -0.90 -12.74 3.99
CA THR A 162 -0.53 -14.07 3.50
C THR A 162 -1.35 -15.12 4.23
N VAL A 163 -2.03 -15.98 3.47
CA VAL A 163 -2.73 -17.16 3.96
C VAL A 163 -1.91 -18.38 3.57
N THR A 164 -1.39 -19.08 4.56
CA THR A 164 -0.58 -20.28 4.37
C THR A 164 -1.34 -21.49 4.91
N PRO A 165 -1.79 -22.43 4.06
CA PRO A 165 -2.44 -23.63 4.53
C PRO A 165 -1.43 -24.53 5.25
N LEU A 166 -1.86 -25.17 6.34
CA LEU A 166 -1.05 -26.16 7.07
C LEU A 166 -0.79 -27.40 6.21
N PHE A 167 -1.69 -27.71 5.28
CA PHE A 167 -1.58 -28.81 4.33
C PHE A 167 -2.06 -28.36 2.94
N GLY A 168 -1.32 -28.69 1.88
CA GLY A 168 -1.77 -28.50 0.49
C GLY A 168 -1.04 -27.41 -0.30
N ASN A 169 -1.78 -26.79 -1.20
CA ASN A 169 -1.30 -26.03 -2.36
C ASN A 169 -0.90 -24.59 -2.01
N GLY A 170 0.29 -24.41 -1.43
CA GLY A 170 1.03 -23.14 -1.38
C GLY A 170 0.34 -21.94 -0.72
N PRO A 171 1.08 -20.84 -0.49
CA PRO A 171 0.49 -19.65 0.11
C PRO A 171 -0.31 -18.84 -0.92
N ARG A 172 -1.34 -18.15 -0.43
CA ARG A 172 -2.02 -17.06 -1.14
C ARG A 172 -1.72 -15.73 -0.47
N GLU A 173 -1.24 -14.76 -1.24
CA GLU A 173 -0.92 -13.42 -0.75
C GLU A 173 -1.86 -12.39 -1.36
N TYR A 174 -2.31 -11.44 -0.53
CA TYR A 174 -3.13 -10.30 -0.91
C TYR A 174 -2.32 -9.03 -0.68
N TYR A 175 -2.19 -8.24 -1.74
CA TYR A 175 -1.49 -6.96 -1.75
C TYR A 175 -2.53 -5.86 -1.65
N LEU A 176 -2.46 -5.03 -0.59
CA LEU A 176 -3.52 -4.11 -0.21
C LEU A 176 -3.00 -2.67 -0.10
N ALA A 177 -3.85 -1.71 -0.42
CA ALA A 177 -3.70 -0.31 0.00
C ALA A 177 -4.82 0.04 0.99
N VAL A 178 -4.46 0.67 2.11
CA VAL A 178 -5.42 1.23 3.07
C VAL A 178 -5.27 2.73 3.01
N GLU A 179 -6.27 3.38 2.42
CA GLU A 179 -6.25 4.83 2.19
C GLU A 179 -6.75 5.61 3.41
N ASN A 180 -6.28 6.85 3.58
CA ASN A 180 -6.78 7.80 4.57
C ASN A 180 -6.77 7.24 6.01
N VAL A 181 -5.64 6.67 6.44
CA VAL A 181 -5.56 5.97 7.72
C VAL A 181 -5.64 6.94 8.89
N GLY A 182 -6.65 6.77 9.76
CA GLY A 182 -6.85 7.53 11.00
C GLY A 182 -6.81 6.67 12.26
N PRO A 183 -6.97 7.28 13.45
CA PRO A 183 -6.95 6.57 14.74
C PRO A 183 -8.18 5.72 15.02
N GLU A 184 -9.27 5.92 14.29
CA GLU A 184 -10.56 5.28 14.57
C GLU A 184 -11.19 4.68 13.32
N GLY A 185 -12.17 3.80 13.53
CA GLY A 185 -12.94 3.17 12.46
C GLY A 185 -12.25 1.97 11.82
N VAL A 186 -13.04 1.18 11.09
CA VAL A 186 -12.57 0.01 10.36
C VAL A 186 -11.69 0.45 9.18
N LEU A 187 -10.51 -0.17 9.06
CA LEU A 187 -9.62 0.00 7.93
C LEU A 187 -10.16 -0.81 6.76
N LYS A 188 -10.55 -0.13 5.68
CA LYS A 188 -11.14 -0.72 4.48
C LYS A 188 -10.08 -0.80 3.38
N PRO A 189 -9.43 -1.96 3.19
CA PRO A 189 -8.37 -2.07 2.18
C PRO A 189 -8.96 -2.18 0.77
N THR A 190 -8.28 -1.55 -0.18
CA THR A 190 -8.41 -1.84 -1.62
C THR A 190 -7.49 -3.00 -1.97
N LEU A 191 -8.02 -4.03 -2.65
CA LEU A 191 -7.23 -5.17 -3.10
C LEU A 191 -6.52 -4.86 -4.42
N LEU A 192 -5.19 -4.77 -4.39
CA LEU A 192 -4.37 -4.41 -5.53
C LEU A 192 -3.98 -5.64 -6.37
N ALA A 193 -3.51 -6.69 -5.72
CA ALA A 193 -3.11 -7.93 -6.39
C ALA A 193 -3.34 -9.16 -5.50
N ILE A 194 -3.49 -10.31 -6.14
CA ILE A 194 -3.43 -11.62 -5.48
C ILE A 194 -2.25 -12.39 -6.09
N ARG A 195 -1.37 -12.93 -5.26
CA ARG A 195 -0.41 -13.95 -5.68
C ARG A 195 -0.87 -15.28 -5.14
N ASP A 196 -1.18 -16.20 -6.04
CA ASP A 196 -1.74 -17.50 -5.70
C ASP A 196 -0.78 -18.59 -6.14
N CYS A 197 -0.24 -19.34 -5.17
CA CYS A 197 0.72 -20.40 -5.44
C CYS A 197 0.07 -21.77 -5.26
N ALA A 198 0.05 -22.59 -6.30
CA ALA A 198 -0.40 -23.97 -6.24
C ALA A 198 0.57 -24.88 -7.00
N ASN A 199 0.88 -26.06 -6.44
CA ASN A 199 1.73 -27.06 -7.10
C ASN A 199 3.09 -26.52 -7.63
N ASN A 200 3.75 -25.66 -6.85
CA ASN A 200 5.01 -24.97 -7.21
C ASN A 200 4.90 -23.93 -8.35
N GLU A 201 3.71 -23.61 -8.81
CA GLU A 201 3.46 -22.52 -9.74
C GLU A 201 2.76 -21.38 -9.03
N CYS A 202 3.18 -20.15 -9.31
CA CYS A 202 2.60 -18.96 -8.70
C CYS A 202 2.09 -18.03 -9.78
N THR A 203 0.80 -17.71 -9.68
CA THR A 203 0.14 -16.76 -10.58
C THR A 203 -0.12 -15.45 -9.85
N VAL A 204 0.18 -14.33 -10.50
CA VAL A 204 -0.21 -13.00 -10.02
C VAL A 204 -1.44 -12.53 -10.77
N LEU A 205 -2.45 -12.09 -10.02
CA LEU A 205 -3.75 -11.64 -10.52
C LEU A 205 -3.95 -10.16 -10.15
N VAL A 206 -4.17 -9.35 -11.18
CA VAL A 206 -4.47 -7.92 -11.08
C VAL A 206 -5.77 -7.59 -11.81
N GLY A 207 -6.34 -6.42 -11.52
CA GLY A 207 -7.60 -5.96 -12.11
C GLY A 207 -8.74 -6.97 -11.94
N LYS A 208 -9.56 -7.13 -12.99
CA LYS A 208 -10.74 -8.03 -12.99
C LYS A 208 -10.42 -9.51 -12.79
N ALA A 209 -9.17 -9.95 -13.00
CA ALA A 209 -8.81 -11.36 -12.81
C ALA A 209 -8.98 -11.80 -11.35
N ARG A 210 -8.86 -10.86 -10.40
CA ARG A 210 -9.08 -11.10 -8.96
C ARG A 210 -10.49 -11.58 -8.66
N THR A 211 -11.49 -10.97 -9.31
CA THR A 211 -12.92 -11.32 -9.15
C THR A 211 -13.19 -12.78 -9.46
N LYS A 212 -12.57 -13.29 -10.54
CA LYS A 212 -12.72 -14.69 -10.93
C LYS A 212 -12.10 -15.63 -9.89
N ALA A 213 -10.93 -15.30 -9.35
CA ALA A 213 -10.26 -16.11 -8.35
C ALA A 213 -10.94 -16.12 -6.97
N LEU A 214 -11.59 -15.02 -6.62
CA LEU A 214 -12.33 -14.89 -5.36
C LEU A 214 -13.76 -15.44 -5.45
N GLY A 215 -14.34 -15.55 -6.64
CA GLY A 215 -15.77 -15.88 -6.81
C GLY A 215 -16.71 -14.72 -6.43
N PHE A 216 -16.15 -13.56 -6.10
CA PHE A 216 -16.86 -12.32 -5.83
C PHE A 216 -15.97 -11.14 -6.25
N ASP A 217 -16.59 -10.00 -6.55
CA ASP A 217 -15.86 -8.79 -6.89
C ASP A 217 -15.36 -8.12 -5.62
N PRO A 218 -14.04 -8.09 -5.35
CA PRO A 218 -13.49 -7.51 -4.13
C PRO A 218 -13.77 -6.00 -4.04
N ASP A 219 -13.97 -5.34 -5.17
CA ASP A 219 -14.14 -3.89 -5.28
C ASP A 219 -15.63 -3.49 -5.17
N ARG A 220 -16.57 -4.44 -5.35
CA ARG A 220 -18.03 -4.22 -5.36
C ARG A 220 -18.69 -4.01 -3.98
N SER A 221 -17.94 -3.70 -2.94
CA SER A 221 -18.50 -3.42 -1.61
C SER A 221 -17.56 -2.56 -0.78
N THR A 222 -17.25 -1.40 -1.30
CA THR A 222 -16.89 -0.22 -0.51
C THR A 222 -17.52 0.96 -1.25
N ASP A 223 -18.06 1.93 -0.54
CA ASP A 223 -18.53 3.17 -1.15
C ASP A 223 -17.37 3.80 -1.93
N LYS A 224 -17.38 3.61 -3.26
CA LYS A 224 -16.35 3.93 -4.27
C LYS A 224 -15.03 3.15 -4.16
N ALA A 225 -14.68 2.47 -5.26
CA ALA A 225 -13.28 2.21 -5.61
C ALA A 225 -12.54 3.55 -5.78
N PRO A 226 -11.21 3.63 -5.52
CA PRO A 226 -10.45 4.85 -5.72
C PRO A 226 -10.66 5.35 -7.16
N ALA A 227 -11.11 6.59 -7.32
CA ALA A 227 -11.46 7.18 -8.62
C ALA A 227 -10.28 7.24 -9.61
N ASN A 228 -9.07 6.95 -9.13
CA ASN A 228 -7.82 7.01 -9.86
C ASN A 228 -7.18 5.64 -10.11
N PHE A 229 -7.79 4.50 -9.78
CA PHE A 229 -7.26 3.20 -10.23
C PHE A 229 -7.54 3.02 -11.72
N VAL A 230 -6.52 3.25 -12.55
CA VAL A 230 -6.61 2.96 -13.99
C VAL A 230 -6.23 1.50 -14.18
N GLU A 231 -7.19 0.71 -14.63
CA GLU A 231 -7.04 -0.72 -14.90
C GLU A 231 -5.84 -0.95 -15.84
N SER A 232 -4.75 -1.51 -15.32
CA SER A 232 -3.72 -2.15 -16.16
C SER A 232 -4.45 -3.21 -17.00
N GLN A 233 -4.24 -3.21 -18.32
CA GLN A 233 -5.11 -3.91 -19.27
C GLN A 233 -5.48 -5.34 -18.82
N PRO A 234 -6.77 -5.73 -18.89
CA PRO A 234 -7.21 -7.07 -18.53
C PRO A 234 -6.47 -8.13 -19.35
N GLY A 235 -5.69 -9.00 -18.70
CA GLY A 235 -5.06 -10.15 -19.36
C GLY A 235 -3.60 -10.43 -19.02
N GLN A 236 -2.93 -9.58 -18.24
CA GLN A 236 -1.55 -9.86 -17.82
C GLN A 236 -1.53 -10.86 -16.65
N GLN A 237 -1.78 -12.13 -16.96
CA GLN A 237 -1.36 -13.22 -16.08
C GLN A 237 0.18 -13.26 -16.17
N ILE A 238 0.86 -12.66 -15.18
CA ILE A 238 2.31 -12.81 -15.09
C ILE A 238 2.56 -14.24 -14.64
N VAL A 239 2.81 -15.13 -15.61
CA VAL A 239 3.35 -16.46 -15.34
C VAL A 239 4.78 -16.24 -14.87
N LEU A 240 5.00 -16.38 -13.56
CA LEU A 240 6.34 -16.34 -13.00
C LEU A 240 7.13 -17.52 -13.59
N PRO A 241 8.39 -17.32 -14.04
CA PRO A 241 9.21 -18.39 -14.58
C PRO A 241 9.26 -19.59 -13.61
N PRO A 242 9.24 -20.83 -14.11
CA PRO A 242 9.47 -21.99 -13.25
C PRO A 242 10.81 -21.80 -12.55
N ASN A 243 10.83 -21.93 -11.22
CA ASN A 243 11.92 -21.63 -10.29
C ASN A 243 12.05 -20.18 -9.80
N THR A 244 11.02 -19.34 -9.89
CA THR A 244 10.98 -18.11 -9.07
C THR A 244 10.92 -18.54 -7.60
N PRO A 245 11.96 -18.27 -6.77
CA PRO A 245 11.96 -18.72 -5.38
C PRO A 245 10.75 -18.14 -4.66
N ALA A 246 10.09 -18.94 -3.82
CA ALA A 246 9.16 -18.40 -2.85
C ALA A 246 9.90 -17.31 -2.04
N PRO A 247 9.26 -16.16 -1.73
CA PRO A 247 9.88 -15.12 -0.94
C PRO A 247 10.47 -15.73 0.34
N ALA A 248 11.75 -15.50 0.59
CA ALA A 248 12.41 -15.97 1.79
C ALA A 248 11.73 -15.31 2.99
N GLY A 249 10.89 -16.08 3.68
CA GLY A 249 10.02 -15.55 4.74
C GLY A 249 8.88 -16.47 5.17
N ALA A 250 8.60 -17.58 4.46
CA ALA A 250 7.72 -18.62 4.97
C ALA A 250 8.45 -19.49 6.02
N PRO A 251 8.07 -19.48 7.31
CA PRO A 251 8.59 -20.45 8.26
C PRO A 251 7.92 -21.80 7.95
N GLY A 252 8.63 -22.69 7.28
CA GLY A 252 8.01 -23.94 6.81
C GLY A 252 8.96 -24.97 6.22
N ALA A 253 10.13 -25.18 6.83
CA ALA A 253 10.92 -26.38 6.58
C ALA A 253 11.65 -26.82 7.85
N ALA A 254 10.90 -27.06 8.93
CA ALA A 254 11.30 -27.96 10.01
C ALA A 254 10.11 -28.23 10.93
N GLY A 255 9.68 -29.49 11.00
CA GLY A 255 8.95 -30.01 12.16
C GLY A 255 9.82 -29.97 13.43
N PRO A 256 9.24 -30.33 14.58
CA PRO A 256 9.23 -29.49 15.76
C PRO A 256 10.54 -29.51 16.55
N ARG A 257 11.03 -28.33 16.94
CA ARG A 257 11.78 -28.15 18.19
C ARG A 257 11.37 -26.82 18.81
N VAL A 258 10.72 -26.94 19.97
CA VAL A 258 10.64 -25.87 20.97
C VAL A 258 12.06 -25.46 21.31
N GLN A 259 12.41 -24.22 21.04
CA GLN A 259 13.49 -23.55 21.76
C GLN A 259 13.12 -22.07 21.88
N GLU A 260 12.65 -21.69 23.06
CA GLU A 260 12.62 -20.30 23.52
C GLU A 260 13.98 -19.65 23.29
N GLN A 261 14.03 -18.57 22.51
CA GLN A 261 15.07 -17.55 22.65
C GLN A 261 14.48 -16.15 22.44
N SER A 262 14.15 -15.55 23.59
CA SER A 262 14.45 -14.17 23.98
C SER A 262 14.14 -13.05 22.97
N LEU A 263 12.96 -12.43 23.16
CA LEU A 263 12.73 -11.02 22.84
C LEU A 263 13.51 -10.16 23.85
N SER A 264 14.59 -9.52 23.42
CA SER A 264 15.20 -8.37 24.14
C SER A 264 16.24 -7.63 23.30
N LYS A 265 15.83 -6.49 22.71
CA LYS A 265 16.33 -5.12 22.93
C LYS A 265 15.96 -4.22 21.76
#